data_AF-A0A2V9BNI8-F1
#
_entry.id   AF-A0A2V9BNI8-F1
#
_cell.length_a   1.000
_cell.length_b   1.000
_cell.length_c   1.000
_cell.angle_alpha   90.00
_cell.angle_beta   90.00
_cell.angle_gamma   90.00
#
_symmetry.space_group_name_H-M   'P 1'
#
loop_
_entity.id
_entity.type
_entity.pdbx_description
1 polymer ?
#
loop_
_entity_poly.entity_id
_entity_poly.type
_entity_poly.pdbx_seq_one_letter_code
_entity_poly.pdbx_strand_id
1 'polypeptide(L)' 'MQYLPGWTVQCINPQCEARGHWLRANLTGPFGGDRCSNCGAPLQNVPPPLGSRLRLRPRPLTTYRPPLRPR' A
#
# COMPACT_ATOMS: atom_id res chain seq x y z
N MET A 1 2.38 -7.61 18.32
CA MET A 1 3.30 -6.60 17.74
C MET A 1 2.43 -5.40 17.38
N GLN A 2 2.85 -4.14 17.56
CA GLN A 2 1.94 -3.01 17.27
C GLN A 2 2.15 -2.53 15.83
N TYR A 3 1.14 -2.70 14.97
CA TYR A 3 1.21 -2.22 13.58
C TYR A 3 1.08 -0.70 13.52
N LEU A 4 1.84 -0.08 12.62
CA LEU A 4 1.76 1.37 12.39
C LEU A 4 0.58 1.72 11.48
N PRO A 5 0.01 2.94 11.63
CA PRO A 5 -0.99 3.46 10.70
C PRO A 5 -0.49 3.42 9.25
N GLY A 6 -1.33 2.96 8.34
CA GLY A 6 -1.00 2.85 6.91
C GLY A 6 -0.31 1.54 6.52
N TRP A 7 0.01 0.67 7.47
CA TRP A 7 0.48 -0.67 7.15
C TRP A 7 -0.65 -1.54 6.59
N THR A 8 -0.26 -2.42 5.68
CA THR A 8 -1.13 -3.45 5.13
C THR A 8 -0.71 -4.80 5.66
N VAL A 9 -1.69 -5.60 6.05
CA VAL A 9 -1.46 -6.94 6.60
C VAL A 9 -2.20 -7.98 5.78
N GLN A 10 -1.67 -9.20 5.77
CA GLN A 10 -2.20 -10.31 4.97
C GLN A 10 -2.20 -11.60 5.78
N CYS A 11 -3.21 -12.44 5.57
CA CYS A 11 -3.21 -13.80 6.12
C CYS A 11 -2.27 -14.67 5.28
N ILE A 12 -1.31 -15.31 5.94
CA ILE A 12 -0.32 -16.20 5.32
C ILE A 12 -0.65 -17.69 5.49
N ASN A 13 -1.72 -18.02 6.23
CA ASN A 13 -2.09 -19.41 6.47
C ASN A 13 -2.53 -20.10 5.16
N PRO A 14 -1.85 -21.17 4.72
CA PRO A 14 -2.16 -21.88 3.47
C PRO A 14 -3.56 -22.49 3.41
N GLN A 15 -4.15 -22.79 4.56
CA GLN A 15 -5.47 -23.44 4.66
C GLN A 15 -6.61 -22.42 4.80
N CYS A 16 -6.29 -21.14 4.90
CA CYS A 16 -7.29 -20.09 5.10
C CYS A 16 -7.77 -19.58 3.75
N GLU A 17 -9.08 -19.56 3.52
CA GLU A 17 -9.68 -19.01 2.30
C GLU A 17 -9.32 -17.53 2.12
N ALA A 18 -9.14 -16.79 3.22
CA ALA A 18 -8.73 -15.40 3.21
C ALA A 18 -7.22 -15.19 2.96
N ARG A 19 -6.46 -16.24 2.64
CA ARG A 19 -5.04 -16.10 2.30
C ARG A 19 -4.88 -15.20 1.09
N GLY A 20 -3.92 -14.28 1.16
CA GLY A 20 -3.67 -13.38 0.03
C GLY A 20 -4.49 -12.09 0.07
N HIS A 21 -5.53 -12.00 0.90
CA HIS A 21 -6.36 -10.80 1.01
C HIS A 21 -5.68 -9.71 1.84
N TRP A 22 -5.73 -8.49 1.31
CA TRP A 22 -5.11 -7.32 1.91
C TRP A 22 -6.08 -6.65 2.88
N LEU A 23 -5.61 -6.43 4.11
CA LEU A 23 -6.35 -5.73 5.14
C LEU A 23 -5.53 -4.51 5.60
N ARG A 24 -6.20 -3.43 5.97
CA ARG A 24 -5.53 -2.25 6.54
C ARG A 24 -5.40 -2.41 8.04
N ALA A 25 -4.19 -2.22 8.57
CA ALA A 25 -3.90 -2.42 9.99
C ALA A 25 -4.68 -1.48 10.94
N ASN A 26 -5.12 -0.31 10.45
CA ASN A 26 -5.89 0.65 11.23
C ASN A 26 -7.38 0.29 11.40
N LEU A 27 -7.94 -0.56 10.53
CA LEU A 27 -9.32 -1.04 10.64
C LEU A 27 -9.46 -2.14 11.68
N THR A 28 -8.35 -2.74 12.08
CA THR A 28 -8.30 -3.87 12.99
C THR A 28 -8.17 -3.47 14.47
N GLY A 29 -8.26 -2.18 14.79
CA GLY A 29 -8.39 -1.66 16.15
C GLY A 29 -7.09 -1.59 16.98
N PRO A 30 -7.11 -0.89 18.14
CA PRO A 30 -5.92 -0.52 18.92
C PRO A 30 -5.19 -1.70 19.60
N PHE A 31 -5.84 -2.87 19.69
CA PHE A 31 -5.30 -4.11 20.27
C PHE A 31 -5.57 -5.37 19.41
N GLY A 32 -6.21 -5.24 18.25
CA GLY A 32 -7.07 -6.32 17.71
C GLY A 32 -6.78 -6.79 16.28
N GLY A 33 -5.58 -6.53 15.76
CA GLY A 33 -5.28 -6.74 14.35
C GLY A 33 -4.33 -7.84 13.98
N ASP A 34 -3.81 -8.59 14.94
CA ASP A 34 -2.76 -9.56 14.70
C ASP A 34 -3.33 -10.88 14.15
N ARG A 35 -4.66 -11.02 14.05
CA ARG A 35 -5.32 -12.28 13.66
C ARG A 35 -6.35 -12.09 12.55
N CYS A 36 -6.34 -13.05 11.63
CA CYS A 36 -7.29 -13.13 10.53
C CYS A 36 -8.70 -13.43 11.07
N SER A 37 -9.71 -12.67 10.65
CA SER A 37 -11.11 -12.89 11.04
C SER A 37 -11.70 -14.22 10.55
N ASN A 38 -11.13 -14.80 9.50
CA ASN A 38 -11.64 -16.03 8.90
C ASN A 38 -11.10 -17.30 9.57
N CYS A 39 -9.83 -17.30 10.01
CA CYS A 39 -9.16 -18.51 10.52
C CYS A 39 -8.39 -18.30 11.83
N GLY A 40 -8.38 -17.09 12.41
CA GLY A 40 -7.66 -16.78 13.64
C GLY A 40 -6.12 -16.84 13.55
N ALA A 41 -5.60 -17.16 12.36
CA ALA A 41 -4.16 -17.22 12.09
C ALA A 41 -3.51 -15.83 12.15
N PRO A 42 -2.21 -15.75 12.48
CA PRO A 42 -1.52 -14.47 12.56
C PRO A 42 -1.49 -13.77 11.20
N LEU A 43 -1.73 -12.46 11.22
CA LEU A 43 -1.59 -11.59 10.06
C LEU A 43 -0.12 -11.13 9.94
N GLN A 44 0.42 -11.09 8.73
CA GLN A 44 1.78 -10.65 8.46
C GLN A 44 1.73 -9.25 7.83
N ASN A 45 2.64 -8.35 8.23
CA ASN A 45 2.84 -7.10 7.49
C ASN A 45 3.39 -7.41 6.10
N VAL A 46 2.71 -6.95 5.07
CA VAL A 46 3.15 -7.08 3.68
C VAL A 46 3.14 -5.67 3.10
N PRO A 47 4.25 -5.16 2.55
CA PRO A 47 4.27 -3.83 1.95
C PRO A 47 3.27 -3.78 0.79
N PRO A 48 2.50 -2.69 0.63
CA PRO A 48 1.54 -2.57 -0.46
C PRO A 48 2.28 -2.76 -1.79
N PRO A 49 1.65 -3.38 -2.80
CA PRO A 49 2.26 -3.51 -4.11
C PRO A 49 2.69 -2.13 -4.57
N LEU A 50 3.98 -1.98 -4.91
CA LEU A 50 4.52 -0.76 -5.48
C LEU A 50 3.60 -0.40 -6.66
N GLY A 51 2.87 0.71 -6.52
CA GLY A 51 1.78 1.05 -7.43
C GLY A 51 2.20 0.94 -8.89
N SER A 52 1.24 0.62 -9.77
CA SER A 52 1.48 0.51 -11.22
C SER A 52 2.37 1.66 -11.63
N ARG A 53 3.61 1.35 -12.07
CA ARG A 53 4.62 2.37 -12.37
C ARG A 53 3.94 3.41 -13.24
N LEU A 54 3.64 4.57 -12.67
CA LEU A 54 3.08 5.68 -13.43
C LEU A 54 4.14 5.89 -14.51
N ARG A 55 3.79 5.57 -15.75
CA ARG A 55 4.66 5.81 -16.90
C ARG A 55 4.67 7.32 -17.11
N LEU A 56 5.31 8.02 -16.18
CA LEU A 56 5.68 9.41 -16.29
C LEU A 56 6.73 9.45 -17.39
N ARG A 57 6.27 9.48 -18.64
CA ARG A 57 7.11 9.81 -19.78
C ARG A 57 7.69 11.18 -19.46
N PRO A 58 9.02 11.33 -19.38
CA PRO A 58 9.64 12.65 -19.20
C PRO A 58 9.12 13.57 -20.30
N ARG A 59 8.56 14.73 -19.94
CA ARG A 59 8.23 15.75 -20.92
C ARG A 59 9.55 16.32 -21.46
N PRO A 60 9.74 16.38 -22.79
CA PRO A 60 10.94 16.98 -23.35
C PRO A 60 11.01 18.47 -22.96
N LEU A 61 12.16 18.91 -22.45
CA LEU A 61 12.43 20.30 -22.08
C LEU A 61 12.53 21.25 -23.30
N THR A 62 12.37 20.73 -24.52
CA THR A 62 12.60 21.45 -25.77
C THR A 62 11.56 22.54 -26.05
N THR A 63 10.40 22.48 -25.39
CA THR A 63 9.29 23.42 -25.62
C THR A 63 9.22 24.56 -24.61
N TYR A 64 10.13 24.64 -23.63
CA TYR A 64 10.15 25.75 -22.69
C TYR A 64 10.79 26.99 -23.33
N ARG A 65 10.00 27.79 -24.04
CA ARG A 65 10.36 29.19 -24.36
C ARG A 65 9.70 30.10 -23.33
N PRO A 66 10.45 30.71 -22.40
CA PRO A 66 9.90 31.76 -21.56
C PRO A 66 9.44 32.92 -22.46
N PRO A 67 8.27 33.54 -22.21
CA PRO A 67 7.81 34.68 -22.98
C PRO A 67 8.84 35.82 -22.83
N LEU A 68 9.33 36.36 -23.96
CA LEU A 68 10.21 37.53 -23.95
C LEU A 68 9.49 38.67 -23.23
N ARG A 69 10.07 39.16 -22.13
CA ARG A 69 9.61 40.39 -21.49
C ARG A 69 9.79 41.55 -22.48
N PRO A 70 8.76 42.40 -22.69
CA PRO A 70 8.93 43.67 -23.37
C PRO A 70 9.94 44.52 -22.58
N ARG A 71 10.87 45.17 -23.30
CA ARG A 71 11.80 46.16 -22.73
C ARG A 71 11.09 47.50 -22.58
#